data_AF-A0A7C4YKG7-F1
#
_entry.id   AF-A0A7C4YKG7-F1
#
_cell.length_a   1.000
_cell.length_b   1.000
_cell.length_c   1.000
_cell.angle_alpha   90.00
_cell.angle_beta   90.00
_cell.angle_gamma   90.00
#
_symmetry.space_group_name_H-M   'P 1'
#
loop_
_entity.id
_entity.type
_entity.pdbx_description
1 polymer ?
#
loop_
_entity_poly.entity_id
_entity_poly.type
_entity_poly.pdbx_seq_one_letter_code
_entity_poly.pdbx_strand_id
1 'polypeptide(L)'
;MKGDIYTFKILRYDSTIPDKGPEFQSYRVRVIPGLTVLTVLNRIWDEIDGTLAFRSSCRSAVCGSCAMVINGKIDLACRTQVAQFGTREIILEPLPNLEVIKDLVVDMTPFWKMYEKVRPYLIRKSPDPEKESYQSEEDRKRIDQFVNCILCACCYGACPVLSRDPEYLGPAALAKLERFISDSRDERPMRELELINTDKGVWGCDMVMRCIDACPKGVRPTDSIVSLRKRLLKYKIFGKEKKMKILYSLVTRRTFLNTLFCGWLIAFLSGCVYALLKFAFPTLGKEPDFVVLNVKDFLDIPPNSVKPFAWGGKLGLFFKKEDGSNYALKGVCTHMECNVMYKPEEKKFYCPCHKGWFDENGKNIAGPPPKPLEFFDIKIEGEKLIVSKKGIKVELPKA
;
A
#
# COMPACT_ATOMS: atom_id res chain seq x y z
N MET A 1 51.13 26.34 -1.95
CA MET A 1 49.68 26.59 -1.79
C MET A 1 49.36 26.74 -0.30
N LYS A 2 48.58 27.74 0.11
CA LYS A 2 48.18 27.91 1.53
C LYS A 2 47.16 26.82 1.88
N GLY A 3 47.60 25.80 2.63
CA GLY A 3 46.71 24.79 3.18
C GLY A 3 46.18 25.20 4.55
N ASP A 4 44.94 24.80 4.83
CA ASP A 4 44.26 25.02 6.11
C ASP A 4 44.61 23.92 7.11
N ILE A 5 44.53 24.21 8.41
CA ILE A 5 44.76 23.19 9.45
C ILE A 5 43.44 22.49 9.76
N TYR A 6 43.45 21.16 9.68
CA TYR A 6 42.35 20.29 10.07
C TYR A 6 42.76 19.45 11.28
N THR A 7 41.79 19.10 12.12
CA THR A 7 41.94 18.17 13.23
C THR A 7 41.30 16.84 12.86
N PHE A 8 42.11 15.79 12.76
CA PHE A 8 41.66 14.41 12.53
C PHE A 8 41.56 13.69 13.87
N LYS A 9 40.34 13.35 14.30
CA LYS A 9 40.06 12.50 15.45
C LYS A 9 39.93 11.06 14.95
N ILE A 10 40.91 10.23 15.23
CA ILE A 10 40.97 8.85 14.72
C ILE A 10 40.79 7.90 15.90
N LEU A 11 39.86 6.95 15.77
CA LEU A 11 39.70 5.89 16.75
C LEU A 11 40.94 4.98 16.72
N ARG A 12 41.64 4.89 17.86
CA ARG A 12 42.81 4.06 18.09
C ARG A 12 42.44 2.89 18.98
N TYR A 13 42.95 1.72 18.64
CA TYR A 13 42.72 0.49 19.40
C TYR A 13 43.75 -0.56 18.98
N ASP A 14 44.15 -1.45 19.89
CA ASP A 14 45.01 -2.58 19.56
C ASP A 14 44.50 -3.80 20.35
N SER A 15 43.93 -4.78 19.64
CA SER A 15 43.34 -5.97 20.26
C SER A 15 44.36 -6.85 20.98
N THR A 16 45.65 -6.63 20.76
CA THR A 16 46.73 -7.38 21.43
C THR A 16 47.08 -6.83 22.81
N ILE A 17 46.58 -5.64 23.17
CA ILE A 17 46.85 -4.99 24.46
C ILE A 17 45.67 -5.25 25.41
N PRO A 18 45.83 -6.07 26.46
CA PRO A 18 44.76 -6.34 27.42
C PRO A 18 44.29 -5.07 28.12
N ASP A 19 43.00 -5.02 28.46
CA ASP A 19 42.36 -3.97 29.26
C ASP A 19 42.44 -2.53 28.70
N LYS A 20 42.96 -2.34 27.47
CA LYS A 20 42.97 -1.04 26.79
C LYS A 20 41.77 -0.91 25.85
N GLY A 21 40.79 -0.08 26.23
CA GLY A 21 39.64 0.25 25.39
C GLY A 21 39.99 1.17 24.20
N PRO A 22 39.08 1.31 23.22
CA PRO A 22 39.27 2.20 22.09
C PRO A 22 39.22 3.68 22.54
N GLU A 23 40.11 4.51 21.99
CA GLU A 23 40.23 5.93 22.33
C GLU A 23 40.41 6.79 21.09
N PHE A 24 39.89 8.02 21.10
CA PHE A 24 40.13 8.96 19.99
C PHE A 24 41.44 9.72 20.20
N GLN A 25 42.32 9.65 19.21
CA GLN A 25 43.54 10.46 19.16
C GLN A 25 43.40 11.56 18.10
N SER A 26 43.88 12.77 18.42
CA SER A 26 43.76 13.94 17.57
C SER A 26 45.07 14.28 16.86
N TYR A 27 45.00 14.48 15.54
CA TYR A 27 46.14 14.89 14.70
C TYR A 27 45.83 16.20 14.00
N ARG A 28 46.71 17.19 14.14
CA ARG A 28 46.58 18.46 13.43
C ARG A 28 47.40 18.42 12.16
N VAL A 29 46.72 18.40 11.00
CA VAL A 29 47.37 18.24 9.70
C VAL A 29 46.99 19.40 8.79
N ARG A 30 47.98 19.92 8.07
CA ARG A 30 47.75 20.91 7.02
C ARG A 30 47.19 20.22 5.78
N VAL A 31 46.01 20.63 5.33
CA VAL A 31 45.28 20.08 4.19
C VAL A 31 45.18 21.14 3.09
N ILE A 32 45.56 20.77 1.86
CA ILE A 32 45.30 21.58 0.68
C ILE A 32 44.02 21.10 -0.03
N PRO A 33 43.29 21.96 -0.75
CA PRO A 33 42.14 21.55 -1.53
C PRO A 33 42.48 20.37 -2.46
N GLY A 34 41.56 19.40 -2.55
CA GLY A 34 41.73 18.19 -3.35
C GLY A 34 42.37 17.00 -2.64
N LEU A 35 42.94 17.16 -1.44
CA LEU A 35 43.43 16.00 -0.68
C LEU A 35 42.28 15.09 -0.25
N THR A 36 42.53 13.79 -0.43
CA THR A 36 41.63 12.74 0.05
C THR A 36 41.93 12.39 1.50
N VAL A 37 40.96 11.78 2.19
CA VAL A 37 41.17 11.26 3.55
C VAL A 37 42.33 10.27 3.60
N LEU A 38 42.48 9.40 2.58
CA LEU A 38 43.62 8.48 2.51
C LEU A 38 44.96 9.23 2.39
N THR A 39 45.02 10.30 1.61
CA THR A 39 46.25 11.09 1.49
C THR A 39 46.65 11.69 2.84
N VAL A 40 45.67 12.12 3.65
CA VAL A 40 45.96 12.62 4.99
C VAL A 40 46.35 11.50 5.96
N LEU A 41 45.69 10.33 5.91
CA LEU A 41 46.07 9.16 6.70
C LEU A 41 47.52 8.73 6.43
N ASN A 42 47.93 8.67 5.16
CA ASN A 42 49.32 8.36 4.80
C ASN A 42 50.29 9.39 5.38
N ARG A 43 49.96 10.69 5.32
CA ARG A 43 50.83 11.73 5.89
C ARG A 43 50.92 11.65 7.41
N ILE A 44 49.82 11.33 8.10
CA ILE A 44 49.86 11.08 9.55
C ILE A 44 50.82 9.91 9.82
N TRP A 45 50.69 8.81 9.07
CA TRP A 45 51.53 7.64 9.24
C TRP A 45 53.02 7.89 8.92
N ASP A 46 53.32 8.57 7.81
CA ASP A 46 54.67 8.85 7.34
C ASP A 46 55.40 9.93 8.17
N GLU A 47 54.69 10.99 8.56
CA GLU A 47 55.29 12.22 9.11
C GLU A 47 55.08 12.39 10.63
N ILE A 48 54.07 11.73 11.24
CA ILE A 48 53.62 12.04 12.61
C ILE A 48 53.60 10.80 13.52
N ASP A 49 52.93 9.73 13.12
CA ASP A 49 52.73 8.52 13.91
C ASP A 49 52.70 7.26 13.04
N GLY A 50 53.87 6.62 12.90
CA GLY A 50 54.04 5.37 12.16
C GLY A 50 53.37 4.14 12.81
N THR A 51 52.76 4.28 13.99
CA THR A 51 52.01 3.18 14.64
C THR A 51 50.56 3.08 14.18
N LEU A 52 50.04 4.11 13.50
CA LEU A 52 48.67 4.15 12.99
C LEU A 52 48.42 3.06 11.95
N ALA A 53 47.42 2.20 12.18
CA ALA A 53 47.07 1.12 11.27
C ALA A 53 45.78 1.40 10.47
N PHE A 54 45.85 1.23 9.15
CA PHE A 54 44.69 1.25 8.25
C PHE A 54 44.99 0.45 6.98
N ARG A 55 43.95 0.00 6.28
CA ARG A 55 44.09 -0.70 4.99
C ARG A 55 43.98 0.27 3.83
N SER A 56 44.93 0.19 2.89
CA SER A 56 44.86 0.92 1.63
C SER A 56 45.69 0.23 0.54
N SER A 57 45.44 0.56 -0.73
CA SER A 57 46.23 0.04 -1.85
C SER A 57 46.05 0.88 -3.13
N CYS A 58 44.94 0.70 -3.88
CA CYS A 58 44.83 1.23 -5.25
C CYS A 58 44.81 2.76 -5.42
N ARG A 59 44.41 3.50 -4.38
CA ARG A 59 44.21 4.97 -4.38
C ARG A 59 43.20 5.52 -5.42
N SER A 60 42.45 4.67 -6.12
CA SER A 60 41.51 5.06 -7.19
C SER A 60 40.10 4.45 -6.99
N ALA A 61 39.78 4.05 -5.76
CA ALA A 61 38.50 3.46 -5.38
C ALA A 61 38.10 2.19 -6.17
N VAL A 62 39.06 1.32 -6.50
CA VAL A 62 38.78 0.06 -7.21
C VAL A 62 39.05 -1.21 -6.40
N CYS A 63 39.99 -1.19 -5.45
CA CYS A 63 40.32 -2.38 -4.63
C CYS A 63 39.39 -2.61 -3.43
N GLY A 64 38.71 -1.55 -2.95
CA GLY A 64 37.80 -1.64 -1.80
C GLY A 64 38.45 -1.64 -0.40
N SER A 65 39.78 -1.69 -0.28
CA SER A 65 40.46 -1.90 1.01
C SER A 65 40.32 -0.78 2.04
N CYS A 66 40.11 0.47 1.61
CA CYS A 66 40.10 1.65 2.49
C CYS A 66 38.69 2.09 2.92
N ALA A 67 37.76 1.14 3.02
CA ALA A 67 36.42 1.38 3.55
C ALA A 67 36.48 1.65 5.05
N MET A 68 35.83 2.74 5.49
CA MET A 68 35.77 3.14 6.90
C MET A 68 34.61 4.13 7.09
N VAL A 69 34.35 4.51 8.34
CA VAL A 69 33.42 5.59 8.67
C VAL A 69 34.19 6.91 8.68
N ILE A 70 33.66 7.90 7.97
CA ILE A 70 34.23 9.24 7.83
C ILE A 70 33.12 10.24 8.17
N ASN A 71 33.24 10.93 9.30
CA ASN A 71 32.20 11.82 9.84
C ASN A 71 30.82 11.16 9.87
N GLY A 72 30.73 9.94 10.42
CA GLY A 72 29.48 9.18 10.53
C GLY A 72 28.97 8.57 9.21
N LYS A 73 29.66 8.79 8.08
CA LYS A 73 29.30 8.19 6.79
C LYS A 73 30.30 7.13 6.37
N ILE A 74 29.80 5.95 5.98
CA ILE A 74 30.64 4.89 5.41
C ILE A 74 31.01 5.25 3.97
N ASP A 75 32.31 5.33 3.69
CA ASP A 75 32.84 5.55 2.34
C ASP A 75 34.29 5.04 2.21
N LEU A 76 34.90 5.21 1.04
CA LEU A 76 36.29 4.89 0.76
C LEU A 76 37.19 6.11 1.01
N ALA A 77 38.18 5.98 1.87
CA ALA A 77 39.09 7.07 2.21
C ALA A 77 39.80 7.67 0.98
N CYS A 78 40.11 6.84 -0.03
CA CYS A 78 40.84 7.26 -1.23
C CYS A 78 40.05 8.10 -2.25
N ARG A 79 38.70 8.16 -2.15
CA ARG A 79 37.89 9.02 -3.03
C ARG A 79 37.24 10.19 -2.29
N THR A 80 37.24 10.11 -0.97
CA THR A 80 36.57 11.06 -0.09
C THR A 80 37.49 12.26 0.09
N GLN A 81 37.11 13.40 -0.48
CA GLN A 81 37.87 14.64 -0.31
C GLN A 81 37.59 15.25 1.06
N VAL A 82 38.65 15.71 1.75
CA VAL A 82 38.51 16.30 3.09
C VAL A 82 37.64 17.56 3.07
N ALA A 83 37.76 18.37 2.02
CA ALA A 83 37.05 19.64 1.89
C ALA A 83 35.52 19.50 1.78
N GLN A 84 34.99 18.32 1.48
CA GLN A 84 33.55 18.15 1.22
C GLN A 84 32.67 18.25 2.49
N PHE A 85 33.27 18.15 3.68
CA PHE A 85 32.51 18.05 4.95
C PHE A 85 32.10 19.40 5.54
N GLY A 86 32.62 20.53 5.01
CA GLY A 86 32.28 21.86 5.53
C GLY A 86 32.75 22.14 6.97
N THR A 87 33.57 21.27 7.54
CA THR A 87 34.14 21.38 8.89
C THR A 87 35.64 21.13 8.84
N ARG A 88 36.38 21.69 9.80
CA ARG A 88 37.81 21.44 10.00
C ARG A 88 38.10 20.27 10.93
N GLU A 89 37.06 19.64 11.48
CA GLU A 89 37.18 18.43 12.31
C GLU A 89 36.70 17.21 11.52
N ILE A 90 37.57 16.21 11.40
CA ILE A 90 37.29 14.96 10.70
C ILE A 90 37.42 13.80 11.68
N ILE A 91 36.34 13.04 11.87
CA ILE A 91 36.27 11.87 12.73
C ILE A 91 36.36 10.62 11.84
N LEU A 92 37.30 9.74 12.16
CA LEU A 92 37.52 8.47 11.45
C LEU A 92 37.33 7.29 12.41
N GLU A 93 36.49 6.35 12.00
CA GLU A 93 36.19 5.14 12.77
C GLU A 93 36.26 3.90 11.86
N PRO A 94 36.56 2.71 12.41
CA PRO A 94 36.57 1.46 11.65
C PRO A 94 35.18 1.13 11.07
N LEU A 95 35.16 0.23 10.09
CA LEU A 95 33.91 -0.22 9.49
C LEU A 95 33.04 -0.98 10.52
N PRO A 96 31.73 -0.66 10.69
CA PRO A 96 30.88 -1.31 11.68
C PRO A 96 30.60 -2.78 11.33
N ASN A 97 29.99 -3.51 12.28
CA ASN A 97 29.63 -4.94 12.19
C ASN A 97 30.83 -5.90 12.05
N LEU A 98 32.06 -5.40 12.10
CA LEU A 98 33.28 -6.19 12.01
C LEU A 98 34.16 -5.85 13.22
N GLU A 99 34.79 -6.86 13.79
CA GLU A 99 35.63 -6.70 14.97
C GLU A 99 36.90 -5.89 14.61
N VAL A 100 37.28 -4.95 15.46
CA VAL A 100 38.47 -4.13 15.24
C VAL A 100 39.71 -4.92 15.66
N ILE A 101 40.66 -5.10 14.74
CA ILE A 101 41.96 -5.73 15.04
C ILE A 101 42.90 -4.65 15.57
N LYS A 102 43.07 -3.56 14.81
CA LYS A 102 43.92 -2.44 15.19
C LYS A 102 43.50 -1.17 14.48
N ASP A 103 43.26 -0.11 15.24
CA ASP A 103 42.87 1.22 14.74
C ASP A 103 41.70 1.15 13.74
N LEU A 104 41.95 1.42 12.45
CA LEU A 104 40.93 1.40 11.40
C LEU A 104 40.87 0.05 10.64
N VAL A 105 41.63 -0.96 11.10
CA VAL A 105 41.68 -2.30 10.52
C VAL A 105 40.72 -3.23 11.25
N VAL A 106 39.78 -3.82 10.50
CA VAL A 106 38.80 -4.78 11.02
C VAL A 106 39.06 -6.21 10.52
N ASP A 107 38.54 -7.21 11.25
CA ASP A 107 38.50 -8.59 10.79
C ASP A 107 37.43 -8.76 9.70
N MET A 108 37.87 -9.16 8.50
CA MET A 108 37.00 -9.38 7.34
C MET A 108 36.57 -10.85 7.21
N THR A 109 37.03 -11.73 8.10
CA THR A 109 36.74 -13.17 8.03
C THR A 109 35.24 -13.48 7.95
N PRO A 110 34.35 -12.83 8.75
CA PRO A 110 32.91 -13.05 8.64
C PRO A 110 32.35 -12.68 7.25
N PHE A 111 32.83 -11.57 6.68
CA PHE A 111 32.43 -11.13 5.34
C PHE A 111 32.81 -12.15 4.26
N TRP A 112 34.05 -12.65 4.30
CA TRP A 112 34.54 -13.64 3.32
C TRP A 112 33.82 -14.98 3.45
N LYS A 113 33.55 -15.43 4.67
CA LYS A 113 32.79 -16.66 4.93
C LYS A 113 31.41 -16.64 4.26
N MET A 114 30.69 -15.52 4.34
CA MET A 114 29.38 -15.39 3.68
C MET A 114 29.50 -15.27 2.16
N TYR A 115 30.54 -14.58 1.67
CA TYR A 115 30.84 -14.48 0.24
C TYR A 115 31.14 -15.85 -0.39
N GLU A 116 31.94 -16.68 0.27
CA GLU A 116 32.29 -18.03 -0.20
C GLU A 116 31.09 -18.96 -0.18
N LYS A 117 30.24 -18.84 0.86
CA LYS A 117 29.04 -19.66 1.02
C LYS A 117 28.13 -19.61 -0.21
N VAL A 118 28.02 -18.47 -0.89
CA VAL A 118 27.17 -18.33 -2.09
C VAL A 118 27.80 -18.87 -3.39
N ARG A 119 29.00 -19.46 -3.33
CA ARG A 119 29.74 -20.02 -4.49
C ARG A 119 29.81 -19.00 -5.65
N PRO A 120 30.56 -17.90 -5.48
CA PRO A 120 30.54 -16.75 -6.37
C PRO A 120 31.42 -16.96 -7.60
N TYR A 121 31.16 -18.04 -8.34
CA TYR A 121 31.82 -18.40 -9.58
C TYR A 121 30.79 -19.01 -10.54
N LEU A 122 31.17 -19.06 -11.83
CA LEU A 122 30.33 -19.62 -12.87
C LEU A 122 30.20 -21.13 -12.66
N ILE A 123 28.97 -21.64 -12.59
CA ILE A 123 28.72 -23.08 -12.48
C ILE A 123 28.16 -23.58 -13.80
N ARG A 124 28.87 -24.51 -14.46
CA ARG A 124 28.42 -25.17 -15.69
C ARG A 124 28.23 -26.67 -15.46
N LYS A 125 27.22 -27.24 -16.11
CA LYS A 125 27.02 -28.69 -16.22
C LYS A 125 27.60 -29.22 -17.52
N SER A 126 27.55 -28.41 -18.56
CA SER A 126 28.18 -28.71 -19.85
C SER A 126 29.71 -28.64 -19.74
N PRO A 127 30.44 -29.40 -20.59
CA PRO A 127 31.89 -29.31 -20.69
C PRO A 127 32.37 -27.88 -20.95
N ASP A 128 33.59 -27.58 -20.53
CA ASP A 128 34.23 -26.30 -20.80
C ASP A 128 34.30 -26.06 -22.32
N PRO A 129 33.99 -24.83 -22.77
CA PRO A 129 33.90 -24.56 -24.19
C PRO A 129 35.32 -24.40 -24.76
N GLU A 130 35.54 -24.88 -25.99
CA GLU A 130 36.85 -24.74 -26.67
C GLU A 130 37.21 -23.27 -26.96
N LYS A 131 36.21 -22.37 -26.96
CA LYS A 131 36.34 -20.93 -27.17
C LYS A 131 35.45 -20.15 -26.19
N GLU A 132 35.39 -18.84 -26.32
CA GLU A 132 34.53 -18.00 -25.49
C GLU A 132 33.04 -18.43 -25.55
N SER A 133 32.37 -18.39 -24.39
CA SER A 133 30.93 -18.61 -24.33
C SER A 133 30.20 -17.42 -24.92
N TYR A 134 29.29 -17.68 -25.86
CA TYR A 134 28.43 -16.65 -26.42
C TYR A 134 27.55 -16.01 -25.33
N GLN A 135 27.48 -14.68 -25.33
CA GLN A 135 26.58 -13.89 -24.49
C GLN A 135 26.12 -12.68 -25.30
N SER A 136 24.81 -12.53 -25.47
CA SER A 136 24.22 -11.36 -26.13
C SER A 136 24.45 -10.08 -25.31
N GLU A 137 24.38 -8.92 -25.95
CA GLU A 137 24.42 -7.65 -25.22
C GLU A 137 23.28 -7.53 -24.21
N GLU A 138 22.09 -8.00 -24.56
CA GLU A 138 20.92 -8.00 -23.68
C GLU A 138 21.15 -8.87 -22.45
N ASP A 139 21.74 -10.06 -22.59
CA ASP A 139 22.08 -10.92 -21.47
C ASP A 139 23.20 -10.31 -20.61
N ARG A 140 24.23 -9.71 -21.23
CA ARG A 140 25.31 -9.02 -20.51
C ARG A 140 24.78 -7.85 -19.71
N LYS A 141 23.84 -7.07 -20.25
CA LYS A 141 23.21 -5.92 -19.57
C LYS A 141 22.47 -6.32 -18.28
N ARG A 142 21.94 -7.56 -18.19
CA ARG A 142 21.24 -8.04 -16.98
C ARG A 142 22.13 -8.10 -15.73
N ILE A 143 23.44 -8.24 -15.89
CA ILE A 143 24.37 -8.36 -14.76
C ILE A 143 25.10 -7.05 -14.43
N ASP A 144 24.99 -6.00 -15.25
CA ASP A 144 25.75 -4.73 -15.11
C ASP A 144 25.63 -4.11 -13.71
N GLN A 145 24.41 -4.12 -13.16
CA GLN A 145 24.12 -3.55 -11.85
C GLN A 145 24.94 -4.16 -10.70
N PHE A 146 25.46 -5.38 -10.88
CA PHE A 146 26.16 -6.14 -9.83
C PHE A 146 27.64 -6.41 -10.14
N VAL A 147 28.08 -6.24 -11.38
CA VAL A 147 29.47 -6.49 -11.82
C VAL A 147 30.46 -5.55 -11.12
N ASN A 148 30.06 -4.30 -10.88
CA ASN A 148 30.94 -3.26 -10.30
C ASN A 148 31.19 -3.40 -8.79
N CYS A 149 30.70 -4.47 -8.14
CA CYS A 149 30.98 -4.70 -6.74
C CYS A 149 32.47 -5.00 -6.51
N ILE A 150 33.14 -4.12 -5.75
CA ILE A 150 34.57 -4.22 -5.43
C ILE A 150 34.85 -4.89 -4.07
N LEU A 151 33.85 -5.52 -3.46
CA LEU A 151 33.98 -6.26 -2.20
C LEU A 151 34.56 -5.43 -1.02
N CYS A 152 34.26 -4.13 -1.00
CA CYS A 152 34.70 -3.19 0.04
C CYS A 152 34.00 -3.32 1.40
N ALA A 153 33.01 -4.20 1.54
CA ALA A 153 32.18 -4.37 2.73
C ALA A 153 31.40 -3.13 3.24
N CYS A 154 31.41 -1.97 2.55
CA CYS A 154 30.62 -0.80 2.98
C CYS A 154 29.13 -1.14 3.25
N CYS A 155 28.52 -1.92 2.38
CA CYS A 155 27.13 -2.37 2.55
C CYS A 155 26.94 -3.35 3.72
N TYR A 156 27.98 -4.11 4.08
CA TYR A 156 27.99 -5.02 5.22
C TYR A 156 28.00 -4.21 6.53
N GLY A 157 28.90 -3.23 6.65
CA GLY A 157 28.95 -2.34 7.81
C GLY A 157 27.75 -1.41 7.94
N ALA A 158 27.09 -1.06 6.83
CA ALA A 158 25.89 -0.22 6.86
C ALA A 158 24.59 -0.97 7.23
N CYS A 159 24.62 -2.31 7.27
CA CYS A 159 23.40 -3.10 7.42
C CYS A 159 23.03 -3.27 8.90
N PRO A 160 21.83 -2.83 9.34
CA PRO A 160 21.41 -3.01 10.73
C PRO A 160 21.10 -4.49 11.08
N VAL A 161 20.76 -5.32 10.08
CA VAL A 161 20.53 -6.75 10.31
C VAL A 161 21.81 -7.43 10.78
N LEU A 162 22.96 -7.09 10.20
CA LEU A 162 24.25 -7.65 10.59
C LEU A 162 24.70 -7.22 11.99
N SER A 163 24.22 -6.08 12.48
CA SER A 163 24.46 -5.64 13.86
C SER A 163 23.73 -6.50 14.89
N ARG A 164 22.61 -7.13 14.53
CA ARG A 164 21.81 -7.98 15.42
C ARG A 164 21.99 -9.48 15.17
N ASP A 165 22.31 -9.87 13.95
CA ASP A 165 22.51 -11.25 13.52
C ASP A 165 23.73 -11.36 12.59
N PRO A 166 24.92 -11.67 13.16
CA PRO A 166 26.15 -11.86 12.38
C PRO A 166 26.11 -13.06 11.43
N GLU A 167 25.14 -13.98 11.58
CA GLU A 167 25.01 -15.15 10.70
C GLU A 167 24.23 -14.86 9.41
N TYR A 168 23.62 -13.67 9.30
CA TYR A 168 22.98 -13.23 8.07
C TYR A 168 24.00 -13.14 6.91
N LEU A 169 23.65 -13.70 5.75
CA LEU A 169 24.53 -13.72 4.56
C LEU A 169 25.01 -12.33 4.12
N GLY A 170 24.21 -11.30 4.37
CA GLY A 170 24.57 -9.93 4.07
C GLY A 170 24.30 -9.51 2.61
N PRO A 171 24.25 -8.19 2.37
CA PRO A 171 23.91 -7.64 1.06
C PRO A 171 24.96 -7.95 -0.02
N ALA A 172 26.25 -7.95 0.30
CA ALA A 172 27.32 -8.15 -0.68
C ALA A 172 27.28 -9.56 -1.29
N ALA A 173 27.14 -10.59 -0.44
CA ALA A 173 27.10 -11.99 -0.89
C ALA A 173 25.86 -12.24 -1.77
N LEU A 174 24.69 -11.74 -1.35
CA LEU A 174 23.45 -11.90 -2.12
C LEU A 174 23.48 -11.15 -3.47
N ALA A 175 24.06 -9.95 -3.50
CA ALA A 175 24.28 -9.22 -4.75
C ALA A 175 25.24 -9.97 -5.70
N LYS A 176 26.32 -10.55 -5.15
CA LYS A 176 27.25 -11.35 -5.95
C LYS A 176 26.58 -12.61 -6.47
N LEU A 177 25.72 -13.24 -5.68
CA LEU A 177 24.97 -14.41 -6.12
C LEU A 177 24.04 -14.10 -7.29
N GLU A 178 23.27 -13.01 -7.21
CA GLU A 178 22.40 -12.59 -8.32
C GLU A 178 23.18 -12.22 -9.59
N ARG A 179 24.42 -11.70 -9.46
CA ARG A 179 25.32 -11.49 -10.61
C ARG A 179 25.59 -12.79 -11.37
N PHE A 180 25.76 -13.92 -10.68
CA PHE A 180 25.98 -15.21 -11.34
C PHE A 180 24.68 -15.82 -11.84
N ILE A 181 23.62 -15.80 -11.04
CA ILE A 181 22.33 -16.41 -11.40
C ILE A 181 21.61 -15.68 -12.54
N SER A 182 21.95 -14.42 -12.78
CA SER A 182 21.47 -13.64 -13.92
C SER A 182 22.40 -13.72 -15.13
N ASP A 183 23.59 -14.31 -14.99
CA ASP A 183 24.53 -14.52 -16.09
C ASP A 183 24.00 -15.67 -16.96
N SER A 184 23.83 -15.43 -18.27
CA SER A 184 23.31 -16.45 -19.20
C SER A 184 24.19 -17.69 -19.32
N ARG A 185 25.44 -17.60 -18.86
CA ARG A 185 26.42 -18.69 -18.89
C ARG A 185 26.39 -19.55 -17.63
N ASP A 186 25.67 -19.14 -16.57
CA ASP A 186 25.56 -19.89 -15.33
C ASP A 186 24.42 -20.92 -15.44
N GLU A 187 24.76 -22.19 -15.29
CA GLU A 187 23.87 -23.33 -15.42
C GLU A 187 23.53 -23.96 -14.05
N ARG A 188 23.76 -23.21 -12.97
CA ARG A 188 23.47 -23.66 -11.60
C ARG A 188 22.00 -24.07 -11.47
N PRO A 189 21.72 -25.27 -10.96
CA PRO A 189 20.35 -25.70 -10.77
C PRO A 189 19.69 -24.89 -9.66
N MET A 190 18.42 -24.52 -9.84
CA MET A 190 17.63 -23.75 -8.87
C MET A 190 17.62 -24.35 -7.45
N ARG A 191 17.77 -25.67 -7.30
CA ARG A 191 17.90 -26.34 -5.99
C ARG A 191 19.06 -25.83 -5.15
N GLU A 192 20.12 -25.29 -5.76
CA GLU A 192 21.23 -24.71 -5.01
C GLU A 192 20.88 -23.40 -4.32
N LEU A 193 19.77 -22.76 -4.72
CA LEU A 193 19.25 -21.60 -4.01
C LEU A 193 18.60 -21.94 -2.68
N GLU A 194 18.35 -23.21 -2.40
CA GLU A 194 17.86 -23.62 -1.07
C GLU A 194 18.87 -23.28 0.04
N LEU A 195 20.17 -23.23 -0.27
CA LEU A 195 21.23 -22.76 0.63
C LEU A 195 20.91 -21.38 1.22
N ILE A 196 20.36 -20.48 0.40
CA ILE A 196 20.05 -19.11 0.77
C ILE A 196 18.58 -18.94 1.16
N ASN A 197 17.76 -19.97 1.06
CA ASN A 197 16.32 -19.94 1.32
C ASN A 197 16.02 -20.08 2.83
N THR A 198 16.63 -19.22 3.64
CA THR A 198 16.54 -19.27 5.10
C THR A 198 16.37 -17.86 5.69
N ASP A 199 16.00 -17.78 6.96
CA ASP A 199 15.90 -16.51 7.69
C ASP A 199 17.25 -15.81 7.85
N LYS A 200 18.35 -16.57 7.86
CA LYS A 200 19.73 -16.05 7.79
C LYS A 200 20.21 -15.82 6.35
N GLY A 201 19.39 -16.20 5.37
CA GLY A 201 19.67 -16.11 3.93
C GLY A 201 18.96 -14.92 3.30
N VAL A 202 18.22 -15.11 2.21
CA VAL A 202 17.51 -14.00 1.55
C VAL A 202 16.39 -13.40 2.38
N TRP A 203 15.82 -14.15 3.34
CA TRP A 203 14.65 -13.72 4.10
C TRP A 203 15.00 -12.81 5.28
N GLY A 204 16.25 -12.82 5.75
CA GLY A 204 16.71 -11.96 6.85
C GLY A 204 16.79 -10.47 6.55
N CYS A 205 16.67 -10.06 5.29
CA CYS A 205 16.66 -8.64 4.93
C CYS A 205 15.36 -7.95 5.35
N ASP A 206 15.48 -6.95 6.22
CA ASP A 206 14.37 -6.08 6.67
C ASP A 206 14.06 -4.93 5.69
N MET A 207 14.73 -4.88 4.53
CA MET A 207 14.52 -3.87 3.49
C MET A 207 14.78 -2.41 3.93
N VAL A 208 15.75 -2.19 4.82
CA VAL A 208 16.14 -0.85 5.31
C VAL A 208 16.92 -0.02 4.26
N MET A 209 17.38 -0.64 3.17
CA MET A 209 18.04 0.01 2.02
C MET A 209 19.37 0.74 2.27
N ARG A 210 19.89 0.81 3.51
CA ARG A 210 21.19 1.44 3.84
C ARG A 210 22.37 0.90 3.02
N CYS A 211 22.31 -0.36 2.62
CA CYS A 211 23.31 -0.99 1.76
C CYS A 211 23.45 -0.35 0.37
N ILE A 212 22.38 0.26 -0.14
CA ILE A 212 22.38 1.00 -1.40
C ILE A 212 23.07 2.35 -1.20
N ASP A 213 22.67 3.10 -0.17
CA ASP A 213 23.22 4.43 0.14
C ASP A 213 24.73 4.38 0.43
N ALA A 214 25.19 3.32 1.09
CA ALA A 214 26.59 3.14 1.45
C ALA A 214 27.46 2.65 0.28
N CYS A 215 26.90 2.29 -0.87
CA CYS A 215 27.69 1.68 -1.95
C CYS A 215 28.47 2.73 -2.76
N PRO A 216 29.83 2.71 -2.74
CA PRO A 216 30.63 3.68 -3.49
C PRO A 216 30.63 3.44 -5.01
N LYS A 217 30.02 2.33 -5.46
CA LYS A 217 29.93 1.90 -6.86
C LYS A 217 28.49 1.86 -7.39
N GLY A 218 27.52 2.32 -6.60
CA GLY A 218 26.11 2.33 -7.00
C GLY A 218 25.52 0.94 -7.26
N VAL A 219 26.12 -0.12 -6.70
CA VAL A 219 25.51 -1.46 -6.69
C VAL A 219 24.28 -1.40 -5.80
N ARG A 220 23.21 -2.10 -6.20
CA ARG A 220 21.92 -2.11 -5.50
C ARG A 220 21.59 -3.48 -4.91
N PRO A 221 22.18 -3.88 -3.75
CA PRO A 221 21.97 -5.20 -3.19
C PRO A 221 20.51 -5.54 -2.91
N THR A 222 19.68 -4.60 -2.46
CA THR A 222 18.28 -4.93 -2.16
C THR A 222 17.49 -5.38 -3.38
N ASP A 223 17.79 -4.84 -4.56
CA ASP A 223 17.17 -5.27 -5.81
C ASP A 223 17.50 -6.75 -6.10
N SER A 224 18.74 -7.18 -5.81
CA SER A 224 19.13 -8.59 -5.91
C SER A 224 18.35 -9.48 -4.95
N ILE A 225 18.18 -9.03 -3.70
CA ILE A 225 17.45 -9.78 -2.67
C ILE A 225 15.99 -9.96 -3.08
N VAL A 226 15.35 -8.90 -3.61
CA VAL A 226 14.00 -8.98 -4.17
C VAL A 226 13.95 -9.97 -5.34
N SER A 227 14.91 -9.93 -6.26
CA SER A 227 14.99 -10.85 -7.40
C SER A 227 15.11 -12.31 -6.95
N LEU A 228 16.03 -12.60 -6.02
CA LEU A 228 16.25 -13.93 -5.46
C LEU A 228 15.00 -14.46 -4.74
N ARG A 229 14.34 -13.63 -3.92
CA ARG A 229 13.05 -13.97 -3.28
C ARG A 229 11.99 -14.33 -4.32
N LYS A 230 11.86 -13.54 -5.39
CA LYS A 230 10.92 -13.82 -6.49
C LYS A 230 11.24 -15.15 -7.19
N ARG A 231 12.52 -15.45 -7.44
CA ARG A 231 12.95 -16.71 -8.06
C ARG A 231 12.61 -17.91 -7.18
N LEU A 232 12.88 -17.83 -5.89
CA LEU A 232 12.55 -18.88 -4.92
C LEU A 232 11.04 -19.10 -4.80
N LEU A 233 10.25 -18.03 -4.71
CA LEU A 233 8.78 -18.12 -4.69
C LEU A 233 8.23 -18.75 -5.96
N LYS A 234 8.70 -18.30 -7.14
CA LYS A 234 8.30 -18.87 -8.42
C LYS A 234 8.63 -20.36 -8.50
N TYR A 235 9.81 -20.74 -8.05
CA TYR A 235 10.23 -22.13 -8.03
C TYR A 235 9.39 -22.99 -7.07
N LYS A 236 9.04 -22.46 -5.90
CA LYS A 236 8.15 -23.13 -4.93
C LYS A 236 6.73 -23.31 -5.47
N ILE A 237 6.17 -22.29 -6.12
CA ILE A 237 4.79 -22.30 -6.64
C ILE A 237 4.66 -23.21 -7.87
N PHE A 238 5.61 -23.12 -8.82
CA PHE A 238 5.48 -23.82 -10.11
C PHE A 238 6.25 -25.14 -10.17
N GLY A 239 7.08 -25.45 -9.18
CA GLY A 239 7.76 -26.74 -9.00
C GLY A 239 8.85 -27.07 -10.02
N LYS A 240 9.85 -27.83 -9.56
CA LYS A 240 10.90 -28.47 -10.37
C LYS A 240 10.26 -29.13 -11.60
N GLU A 241 10.69 -28.74 -12.80
CA GLU A 241 10.32 -29.42 -14.06
C GLU A 241 8.83 -29.46 -14.43
N LYS A 242 8.16 -28.31 -14.44
CA LYS A 242 7.19 -28.09 -15.52
C LYS A 242 7.68 -26.97 -16.40
N LYS A 243 8.24 -27.35 -17.56
CA LYS A 243 8.15 -26.53 -18.78
C LYS A 243 6.67 -26.24 -18.99
N MET A 244 6.14 -25.20 -18.36
CA MET A 244 4.89 -24.59 -18.81
C MET A 244 5.25 -23.82 -20.09
N LYS A 245 5.47 -24.57 -21.17
CA LYS A 245 5.36 -24.02 -22.51
C LYS A 245 3.87 -23.82 -22.75
N ILE A 246 3.33 -22.71 -22.26
CA ILE A 246 2.18 -22.11 -22.93
C ILE A 246 2.78 -21.60 -24.24
N LEU A 247 2.81 -22.47 -25.26
CA LEU A 247 3.42 -22.19 -26.57
C LEU A 247 2.75 -21.00 -27.28
N TYR A 248 1.54 -20.68 -26.87
CA TYR A 248 0.79 -19.50 -27.23
C TYR A 248 -0.25 -19.25 -26.13
N SER A 249 -0.27 -18.05 -25.57
CA SER A 249 -1.48 -17.57 -24.91
C SER A 249 -2.34 -16.96 -26.01
N LEU A 250 -3.55 -17.47 -26.23
CA LEU A 250 -4.52 -16.83 -27.12
C LEU A 250 -4.85 -15.39 -26.65
N VAL A 251 -4.54 -15.09 -25.38
CA VAL A 251 -4.82 -13.82 -24.73
C VAL A 251 -3.50 -13.18 -24.33
N THR A 252 -3.09 -12.11 -25.02
CA THR A 252 -1.91 -11.35 -24.59
C THR A 252 -2.20 -10.64 -23.26
N ARG A 253 -1.16 -10.26 -22.49
CA ARG A 253 -1.35 -9.44 -21.26
C ARG A 253 -2.17 -8.18 -21.53
N ARG A 254 -1.99 -7.58 -22.72
CA ARG A 254 -2.76 -6.41 -23.17
C ARG A 254 -4.21 -6.77 -23.44
N THR A 255 -4.48 -7.90 -24.10
CA THR A 255 -5.84 -8.41 -24.31
C THR A 255 -6.53 -8.68 -22.98
N PHE A 256 -5.85 -9.34 -22.03
CA PHE A 256 -6.41 -9.64 -20.70
C PHE A 256 -6.76 -8.36 -19.94
N LEU A 257 -5.83 -7.41 -19.86
CA LEU A 257 -6.07 -6.14 -19.16
C LEU A 257 -7.16 -5.32 -19.85
N ASN A 258 -7.19 -5.27 -21.18
CA ASN A 258 -8.24 -4.58 -21.93
C ASN A 258 -9.61 -5.22 -21.69
N THR A 259 -9.71 -6.56 -21.70
CA THR A 259 -10.97 -7.25 -21.41
C THR A 259 -11.45 -6.97 -20.00
N LEU A 260 -10.53 -6.95 -19.01
CA LEU A 260 -10.87 -6.63 -17.63
C LEU A 260 -11.37 -5.18 -17.48
N PHE A 261 -10.67 -4.21 -18.08
CA PHE A 261 -11.07 -2.81 -18.06
C PHE A 261 -12.39 -2.56 -18.79
N CYS A 262 -12.59 -3.15 -19.98
CA CYS A 262 -13.84 -3.06 -20.72
C CYS A 262 -15.00 -3.68 -19.94
N GLY A 263 -14.79 -4.84 -19.32
CA GLY A 263 -15.80 -5.48 -18.46
C GLY A 263 -16.21 -4.59 -17.28
N TRP A 264 -15.24 -3.98 -16.61
CA TRP A 264 -15.50 -3.03 -15.52
C TRP A 264 -16.25 -1.79 -15.99
N LEU A 265 -15.86 -1.23 -17.14
CA LEU A 265 -16.52 -0.05 -17.71
C LEU A 265 -17.98 -0.35 -18.09
N ILE A 266 -18.24 -1.51 -18.71
CA ILE A 266 -19.61 -1.95 -19.05
C ILE A 266 -20.44 -2.15 -17.78
N ALA A 267 -19.88 -2.78 -16.74
CA ALA A 267 -20.60 -2.98 -15.48
C ALA A 267 -20.94 -1.63 -14.81
N PHE A 268 -19.99 -0.69 -14.79
CA PHE A 268 -20.20 0.65 -14.25
C PHE A 268 -21.27 1.42 -15.03
N LEU A 269 -21.16 1.49 -16.36
CA LEU A 269 -22.12 2.17 -17.22
C LEU A 269 -23.52 1.55 -17.12
N SER A 270 -23.63 0.23 -17.04
CA SER A 270 -24.91 -0.47 -16.86
C SER A 270 -25.56 -0.08 -15.53
N GLY A 271 -24.77 0.01 -14.45
CA GLY A 271 -25.25 0.49 -13.15
C GLY A 271 -25.73 1.94 -13.20
N CYS A 272 -24.98 2.83 -13.87
CA CYS A 272 -25.38 4.21 -14.07
C CYS A 272 -26.68 4.33 -14.88
N VAL A 273 -26.79 3.62 -16.01
CA VAL A 273 -28.00 3.61 -16.85
C VAL A 273 -29.19 3.06 -16.07
N TYR A 274 -29.02 1.99 -15.28
CA TYR A 274 -30.08 1.47 -14.42
C TYR A 274 -30.56 2.49 -13.40
N ALA A 275 -29.64 3.18 -12.72
CA ALA A 275 -29.97 4.24 -11.78
C ALA A 275 -30.71 5.41 -12.47
N LEU A 276 -30.27 5.78 -13.67
CA LEU A 276 -30.85 6.86 -14.47
C LEU A 276 -32.25 6.48 -14.97
N LEU A 277 -32.46 5.23 -15.38
CA LEU A 277 -33.78 4.69 -15.74
C LEU A 277 -34.72 4.66 -14.53
N LYS A 278 -34.24 4.26 -13.35
CA LYS A 278 -35.04 4.34 -12.12
C LYS A 278 -35.37 5.77 -11.71
N PHE A 279 -34.47 6.72 -11.97
CA PHE A 279 -34.71 8.13 -11.71
C PHE A 279 -35.70 8.75 -12.70
N ALA A 280 -35.55 8.44 -13.99
CA ALA A 280 -36.41 8.96 -15.07
C ALA A 280 -37.80 8.31 -15.08
N PHE A 281 -37.89 7.02 -14.69
CA PHE A 281 -39.12 6.26 -14.59
C PHE A 281 -39.27 5.70 -13.17
N PRO A 282 -39.54 6.56 -12.17
CA PRO A 282 -39.77 6.09 -10.82
C PRO A 282 -40.99 5.16 -10.82
N THR A 283 -40.81 3.94 -10.34
CA THR A 283 -41.94 3.06 -10.01
C THR A 283 -42.62 3.61 -8.76
N LEU A 284 -43.37 4.71 -8.91
CA LEU A 284 -44.30 5.19 -7.88
C LEU A 284 -45.21 4.03 -7.52
N GLY A 285 -45.26 3.67 -6.24
CA GLY A 285 -46.13 2.60 -5.76
C GLY A 285 -47.54 2.85 -6.27
N LYS A 286 -48.07 1.94 -7.09
CA LYS A 286 -49.44 2.04 -7.60
C LYS A 286 -50.37 2.07 -6.38
N GLU A 287 -51.17 3.13 -6.28
CA GLU A 287 -52.20 3.20 -5.26
C GLU A 287 -53.18 2.03 -5.45
N PRO A 288 -53.62 1.37 -4.38
CA PRO A 288 -54.64 0.34 -4.50
C PRO A 288 -55.96 0.97 -4.99
N ASP A 289 -56.77 0.18 -5.70
CA ASP A 289 -58.11 0.59 -6.13
C ASP A 289 -59.13 0.52 -4.97
N PHE A 290 -58.90 -0.37 -4.01
CA PHE A 290 -59.67 -0.51 -2.78
C PHE A 290 -58.84 -1.14 -1.65
N VAL A 291 -59.28 -0.95 -0.41
CA VAL A 291 -58.80 -1.68 0.78
C VAL A 291 -59.97 -2.24 1.57
N VAL A 292 -59.76 -3.35 2.26
CA VAL A 292 -60.75 -3.99 3.13
C VAL A 292 -60.28 -3.87 4.57
N LEU A 293 -61.09 -3.26 5.42
CA LEU A 293 -60.86 -3.02 6.83
C LEU A 293 -61.91 -3.77 7.67
N ASN A 294 -61.66 -3.94 8.97
CA ASN A 294 -62.66 -4.52 9.87
C ASN A 294 -63.61 -3.44 10.38
N VAL A 295 -64.92 -3.66 10.27
CA VAL A 295 -65.96 -2.69 10.66
C VAL A 295 -65.86 -2.29 12.14
N LYS A 296 -65.58 -3.26 13.03
CA LYS A 296 -65.52 -3.05 14.49
C LYS A 296 -64.43 -2.06 14.88
N ASP A 297 -63.36 -1.98 14.08
CA ASP A 297 -62.26 -1.06 14.36
C ASP A 297 -62.63 0.40 14.06
N PHE A 298 -63.60 0.67 13.18
CA PHE A 298 -63.80 2.03 12.65
C PHE A 298 -65.16 2.65 13.00
N LEU A 299 -66.20 1.87 13.28
CA LEU A 299 -67.52 2.43 13.61
C LEU A 299 -67.62 3.01 15.04
N ASP A 300 -66.85 2.48 15.99
CA ASP A 300 -66.93 2.83 17.42
C ASP A 300 -66.05 4.03 17.81
N ILE A 301 -65.51 4.78 16.83
CA ILE A 301 -64.75 5.99 17.13
C ILE A 301 -65.68 7.11 17.66
N PRO A 302 -65.19 8.00 18.55
CA PRO A 302 -65.97 9.13 19.03
C PRO A 302 -66.47 10.04 17.89
N PRO A 303 -67.64 10.70 18.03
CA PRO A 303 -68.04 11.75 17.11
C PRO A 303 -66.97 12.85 17.02
N ASN A 304 -66.87 13.53 15.87
CA ASN A 304 -65.87 14.56 15.61
C ASN A 304 -64.42 14.06 15.75
N SER A 305 -64.13 12.85 15.25
CA SER A 305 -62.79 12.26 15.32
C SER A 305 -62.40 11.51 14.05
N VAL A 306 -61.10 11.28 13.89
CA VAL A 306 -60.55 10.52 12.75
C VAL A 306 -59.77 9.31 13.24
N LYS A 307 -59.79 8.23 12.45
CA LYS A 307 -58.95 7.05 12.63
C LYS A 307 -58.12 6.78 11.37
N PRO A 308 -56.80 6.63 11.49
CA PRO A 308 -55.94 6.37 10.33
C PRO A 308 -56.07 4.92 9.84
N PHE A 309 -55.86 4.72 8.54
CA PHE A 309 -55.70 3.40 7.91
C PHE A 309 -54.67 3.45 6.77
N ALA A 310 -54.16 2.29 6.37
CA ALA A 310 -53.17 2.19 5.29
C ALA A 310 -53.85 2.24 3.91
N TRP A 311 -53.38 3.12 3.03
CA TRP A 311 -53.80 3.22 1.63
C TRP A 311 -52.59 3.03 0.71
N GLY A 312 -52.17 1.78 0.57
CA GLY A 312 -50.90 1.44 -0.08
C GLY A 312 -49.72 2.08 0.66
N GLY A 313 -48.99 2.97 -0.02
CA GLY A 313 -47.90 3.75 0.57
C GLY A 313 -48.31 5.09 1.19
N LYS A 314 -49.61 5.42 1.24
CA LYS A 314 -50.13 6.72 1.72
C LYS A 314 -51.07 6.54 2.92
N LEU A 315 -51.26 7.63 3.67
CA LEU A 315 -52.20 7.69 4.79
C LEU A 315 -53.65 7.80 4.28
N GLY A 316 -54.53 6.93 4.75
CA GLY A 316 -55.98 7.10 4.68
C GLY A 316 -56.54 7.53 6.04
N LEU A 317 -57.63 8.31 6.04
CA LEU A 317 -58.34 8.72 7.26
C LEU A 317 -59.80 8.33 7.14
N PHE A 318 -60.29 7.57 8.12
CA PHE A 318 -61.71 7.36 8.36
C PHE A 318 -62.18 8.48 9.31
N PHE A 319 -63.19 9.23 8.92
CA PHE A 319 -63.66 10.43 9.59
C PHE A 319 -65.13 10.26 9.99
N LYS A 320 -65.40 10.38 11.29
CA LYS A 320 -66.76 10.41 11.83
C LYS A 320 -67.10 11.84 12.23
N LYS A 321 -68.03 12.44 11.49
CA LYS A 321 -68.52 13.80 11.77
C LYS A 321 -69.34 13.82 13.06
N GLU A 322 -69.56 15.02 13.56
CA GLU A 322 -70.37 15.23 14.78
C GLU A 322 -71.84 14.86 14.58
N ASP A 323 -72.36 14.97 13.36
CA ASP A 323 -73.71 14.52 12.96
C ASP A 323 -73.84 12.99 12.88
N GLY A 324 -72.77 12.24 13.14
CA GLY A 324 -72.73 10.78 13.10
C GLY A 324 -72.45 10.18 11.72
N SER A 325 -72.29 11.00 10.67
CA SER A 325 -71.96 10.51 9.32
C SER A 325 -70.49 10.09 9.19
N ASN A 326 -70.26 9.01 8.43
CA ASN A 326 -68.95 8.39 8.25
C ASN A 326 -68.40 8.66 6.84
N TYR A 327 -67.14 9.07 6.77
CA TYR A 327 -66.42 9.33 5.53
C TYR A 327 -65.05 8.66 5.56
N ALA A 328 -64.52 8.36 4.38
CA ALA A 328 -63.13 7.98 4.22
C ALA A 328 -62.50 8.95 3.24
N LEU A 329 -61.30 9.41 3.54
CA LEU A 329 -60.55 10.30 2.68
C LEU A 329 -59.08 9.96 2.68
N LYS A 330 -58.39 10.46 1.66
CA LYS A 330 -56.95 10.38 1.55
C LYS A 330 -56.32 11.39 2.52
N GLY A 331 -55.58 10.89 3.50
CA GLY A 331 -54.98 11.66 4.60
C GLY A 331 -53.73 12.45 4.22
N VAL A 332 -53.55 12.80 2.94
CA VAL A 332 -52.41 13.59 2.47
C VAL A 332 -52.87 14.84 1.71
N CYS A 333 -52.11 15.92 1.81
CA CYS A 333 -52.48 17.18 1.16
C CYS A 333 -52.32 17.07 -0.37
N THR A 334 -53.13 17.82 -1.12
CA THR A 334 -53.08 17.84 -2.60
C THR A 334 -51.92 18.67 -3.18
N HIS A 335 -51.03 19.20 -2.34
CA HIS A 335 -49.85 19.95 -2.78
C HIS A 335 -48.67 19.01 -3.08
N MET A 336 -48.10 18.40 -2.03
CA MET A 336 -46.93 17.51 -2.12
C MET A 336 -47.09 16.29 -1.20
N GLU A 337 -48.33 15.89 -0.92
CA GLU A 337 -48.67 14.66 -0.18
C GLU A 337 -48.13 14.57 1.26
N CYS A 338 -47.87 15.70 1.93
CA CYS A 338 -47.67 15.72 3.39
C CYS A 338 -48.91 15.18 4.12
N ASN A 339 -48.70 14.40 5.19
CA ASN A 339 -49.77 13.91 6.06
C ASN A 339 -50.56 15.05 6.68
N VAL A 340 -51.88 14.95 6.61
CA VAL A 340 -52.82 15.95 7.13
C VAL A 340 -53.35 15.47 8.48
N MET A 341 -53.46 16.38 9.44
CA MET A 341 -53.98 16.12 10.78
C MET A 341 -55.36 16.74 10.95
N TYR A 342 -56.30 16.02 11.54
CA TYR A 342 -57.60 16.59 11.90
C TYR A 342 -57.50 17.36 13.23
N LYS A 343 -58.12 18.54 13.29
CA LYS A 343 -58.23 19.40 14.48
C LYS A 343 -59.69 19.45 14.92
N PRO A 344 -60.10 18.64 15.92
CA PRO A 344 -61.50 18.56 16.35
C PRO A 344 -62.07 19.89 16.84
N GLU A 345 -61.25 20.70 17.51
CA GLU A 345 -61.61 22.02 18.07
C GLU A 345 -62.00 23.02 16.97
N GLU A 346 -61.36 22.91 15.81
CA GLU A 346 -61.56 23.83 14.67
C GLU A 346 -62.41 23.22 13.56
N LYS A 347 -62.78 21.93 13.66
CA LYS A 347 -63.45 21.11 12.64
C LYS A 347 -62.78 21.21 11.27
N LYS A 348 -61.45 21.15 11.26
CA LYS A 348 -60.62 21.38 10.08
C LYS A 348 -59.49 20.38 9.98
N PHE A 349 -59.00 20.20 8.77
CA PHE A 349 -57.80 19.42 8.49
C PHE A 349 -56.61 20.36 8.25
N TYR A 350 -55.49 20.07 8.90
CA TYR A 350 -54.29 20.91 8.91
C TYR A 350 -53.08 20.15 8.35
N CYS A 351 -52.39 20.77 7.39
CA CYS A 351 -51.12 20.31 6.83
C CYS A 351 -49.97 21.17 7.39
N PRO A 352 -49.06 20.59 8.19
CA PRO A 352 -48.02 21.34 8.90
C PRO A 352 -46.94 21.94 7.98
N CYS A 353 -46.75 21.41 6.76
CA CYS A 353 -45.64 21.77 5.88
C CYS A 353 -45.62 23.27 5.50
N HIS A 354 -46.77 23.84 5.11
CA HIS A 354 -46.89 25.26 4.74
C HIS A 354 -48.21 25.87 5.23
N LYS A 355 -48.65 25.46 6.42
CA LYS A 355 -49.89 25.91 7.06
C LYS A 355 -51.12 25.76 6.14
N GLY A 356 -51.22 24.61 5.48
CA GLY A 356 -52.36 24.29 4.61
C GLY A 356 -53.59 23.92 5.43
N TRP A 357 -54.76 24.44 5.07
CA TRP A 357 -56.00 24.19 5.76
C TRP A 357 -57.07 23.71 4.80
N PHE A 358 -57.83 22.71 5.25
CA PHE A 358 -59.05 22.25 4.61
C PHE A 358 -60.21 22.29 5.61
N ASP A 359 -61.41 22.61 5.13
CA ASP A 359 -62.62 22.51 5.95
C ASP A 359 -63.02 21.05 6.22
N GLU A 360 -64.06 20.83 7.01
CA GLU A 360 -64.58 19.50 7.35
C GLU A 360 -65.04 18.67 6.13
N ASN A 361 -65.31 19.32 4.99
CA ASN A 361 -65.67 18.67 3.73
C ASN A 361 -64.45 18.50 2.82
N GLY A 362 -63.25 18.74 3.35
CA GLY A 362 -61.97 18.64 2.67
C GLY A 362 -61.73 19.73 1.63
N LYS A 363 -62.56 20.77 1.53
CA LYS A 363 -62.30 21.91 0.63
C LYS A 363 -61.11 22.69 1.15
N ASN A 364 -60.15 22.97 0.28
CA ASN A 364 -59.00 23.81 0.61
C ASN A 364 -59.47 25.25 0.91
N ILE A 365 -59.09 25.77 2.07
CA ILE A 365 -59.48 27.11 2.55
C ILE A 365 -58.29 28.04 2.77
N ALA A 366 -57.08 27.49 2.99
CA ALA A 366 -55.85 28.28 3.09
C ALA A 366 -54.60 27.46 2.78
N GLY A 367 -53.51 28.15 2.46
CA GLY A 367 -52.21 27.56 2.14
C GLY A 367 -52.08 27.10 0.67
N PRO A 368 -50.97 26.44 0.31
CA PRO A 368 -50.67 26.09 -1.08
C PRO A 368 -51.49 24.96 -1.73
N PRO A 369 -52.24 24.07 -1.04
CA PRO A 369 -53.00 23.00 -1.71
C PRO A 369 -53.98 23.54 -2.77
N PRO A 370 -53.85 23.13 -4.05
CA PRO A 370 -54.65 23.68 -5.15
C PRO A 370 -56.03 23.05 -5.27
N LYS A 371 -56.29 21.93 -4.59
CA LYS A 371 -57.51 21.12 -4.73
C LYS A 371 -58.02 20.61 -3.37
N PRO A 372 -59.33 20.31 -3.24
CA PRO A 372 -59.89 19.62 -2.08
C PRO A 372 -59.26 18.24 -1.82
N LEU A 373 -59.37 17.75 -0.58
CA LEU A 373 -59.00 16.38 -0.22
C LEU A 373 -59.86 15.37 -1.00
N GLU A 374 -59.23 14.25 -1.36
CA GLU A 374 -59.85 13.18 -2.12
C GLU A 374 -60.65 12.28 -1.15
N PHE A 375 -61.97 12.23 -1.33
CA PHE A 375 -62.84 11.32 -0.58
C PHE A 375 -63.02 10.00 -1.31
N PHE A 376 -63.04 8.91 -0.54
CA PHE A 376 -63.28 7.55 -0.99
C PHE A 376 -64.75 7.17 -0.79
N ASP A 377 -65.19 6.16 -1.54
CA ASP A 377 -66.48 5.50 -1.31
C ASP A 377 -66.32 4.47 -0.20
N ILE A 378 -67.33 4.40 0.68
CA ILE A 378 -67.40 3.40 1.76
C ILE A 378 -68.56 2.47 1.49
N LYS A 379 -68.31 1.16 1.60
CA LYS A 379 -69.34 0.12 1.58
C LYS A 379 -69.14 -0.85 2.75
N ILE A 380 -70.21 -1.17 3.45
CA ILE A 380 -70.18 -2.15 4.56
C ILE A 380 -70.84 -3.44 4.08
N GLU A 381 -70.10 -4.55 4.16
CA GLU A 381 -70.58 -5.90 3.84
C GLU A 381 -70.24 -6.84 5.00
N GLY A 382 -71.24 -7.15 5.85
CA GLY A 382 -71.04 -7.96 7.05
C GLY A 382 -70.04 -7.32 8.01
N GLU A 383 -68.95 -8.01 8.35
CA GLU A 383 -67.88 -7.51 9.22
C GLU A 383 -66.79 -6.71 8.46
N LYS A 384 -66.95 -6.49 7.14
CA LYS A 384 -65.95 -5.84 6.28
C LYS A 384 -66.36 -4.41 5.91
N LEU A 385 -65.44 -3.47 6.13
CA LEU A 385 -65.51 -2.08 5.71
C LEU A 385 -64.64 -1.93 4.46
N ILE A 386 -65.27 -1.76 3.30
CA ILE A 386 -64.58 -1.58 2.02
C ILE A 386 -64.44 -0.08 1.77
N VAL A 387 -63.21 0.37 1.56
CA VAL A 387 -62.91 1.75 1.15
C VAL A 387 -62.33 1.70 -0.26
N SER A 388 -62.94 2.40 -1.21
CA SER A 388 -62.54 2.35 -2.63
C SER A 388 -62.46 3.75 -3.25
N LYS A 389 -61.71 3.88 -4.35
CA LYS A 389 -61.76 5.11 -5.16
C LYS A 389 -63.18 5.33 -5.70
N LYS A 390 -63.58 6.59 -5.83
CA LYS A 390 -64.90 6.96 -6.35
C LYS A 390 -65.15 6.32 -7.71
N GLY A 391 -66.28 5.63 -7.84
CA GLY A 391 -66.73 5.02 -9.10
C GLY A 391 -66.15 3.64 -9.42
N ILE A 392 -65.37 3.04 -8.52
CA ILE A 392 -64.92 1.64 -8.66
C ILE A 392 -65.97 0.71 -8.04
N LYS A 393 -66.57 -0.17 -8.85
CA LYS A 393 -67.40 -1.27 -8.33
C LYS A 393 -66.50 -2.37 -7.81
N VAL A 394 -66.45 -2.53 -6.49
CA VAL A 394 -65.75 -3.64 -5.84
C VAL A 394 -66.75 -4.77 -5.61
N GLU A 395 -66.61 -5.87 -6.36
CA GLU A 395 -67.28 -7.14 -6.06
C GLU A 395 -66.30 -8.02 -5.30
N LEU A 396 -66.56 -8.24 -4.01
CA LEU A 396 -65.81 -9.22 -3.25
C LEU A 396 -66.25 -10.62 -3.71
N PRO A 397 -65.33 -11.58 -3.93
CA PRO A 397 -65.71 -12.96 -4.19
C PRO A 397 -66.56 -13.46 -3.03
N LYS A 398 -67.77 -13.95 -3.33
CA LYS A 398 -68.63 -14.62 -2.35
C LYS A 398 -67.83 -15.81 -1.80
N ALA A 399 -67.65 -15.82 -0.48
CA ALA A 399 -66.91 -16.87 0.21
C ALA A 399 -67.59 -18.23 0.06
#